data_AF-A0A7K2LW13-F1
#
_entry.id   AF-A0A7K2LW13-F1
#
_cell.length_a   1.000
_cell.length_b   1.000
_cell.length_c   1.000
_cell.angle_alpha   90.00
_cell.angle_beta   90.00
_cell.angle_gamma   90.00
#
_symmetry.space_group_name_H-M   'P 1'
#
loop_
_entity.id
_entity.type
_entity.pdbx_description
1 polymer ?
#
loop_
_entity_poly.entity_id
_entity_poly.type
_entity_poly.pdbx_seq_one_letter_code
_entity_poly.pdbx_strand_id
1 'polypeptide(L)'
;LGAHAQVSVLRARLGGALLEGGEQERGEALLREVTDNEAGSTNEAQPFARLALVGWLGATGRVAEAREQLRILREEFVLSHFVVFEAFILGAEARLAALEGRDEEALDKIRRALDRADDPISRAVAPQMHASYLAVGALALAGVDGGSRVRDAVRCLGAADALLPEGHVSTLVERHTHEQVRIRALSRLTEAAFQEAHAEGGGLSPEEAAALVGQ
;
A
#
# COMPACT_ATOMS: atom_id res chain seq x y z
N LEU A 1 4.67 5.97 33.50
CA LEU A 1 3.62 5.91 32.45
C LEU A 1 4.19 5.80 31.02
N GLY A 2 5.40 6.29 30.70
CA GLY A 2 5.94 6.19 29.32
C GLY A 2 6.59 4.86 28.91
N ALA A 3 7.06 4.02 29.84
CA ALA A 3 7.81 2.81 29.49
C ALA A 3 6.96 1.73 28.78
N HIS A 4 5.69 1.56 29.18
CA HIS A 4 4.81 0.56 28.56
C HIS A 4 4.40 0.94 27.13
N ALA A 5 4.12 2.22 26.87
CA ALA A 5 3.84 2.71 25.52
C ALA A 5 5.04 2.51 24.57
N GLN A 6 6.25 2.80 25.04
CA GLN A 6 7.48 2.59 24.26
C GLN A 6 7.73 1.10 23.96
N VAL A 7 7.43 0.20 24.90
CA VAL A 7 7.51 -1.25 24.66
C VAL A 7 6.53 -1.68 23.56
N SER A 8 5.30 -1.18 23.55
CA SER A 8 4.34 -1.48 22.49
C SER A 8 4.81 -0.99 21.13
N VAL A 9 5.38 0.21 21.04
CA VAL A 9 5.95 0.75 19.79
C VAL A 9 7.07 -0.15 19.28
N LEU A 10 8.00 -0.52 20.15
CA LEU A 10 9.12 -1.40 19.79
C LEU A 10 8.63 -2.80 19.36
N ARG A 11 7.62 -3.35 20.03
CA ARG A 11 6.99 -4.63 19.63
C ARG A 11 6.33 -4.54 18.27
N ALA A 12 5.59 -3.47 18.01
CA ALA A 12 4.95 -3.26 16.72
C ALA A 12 6.00 -3.17 15.60
N ARG A 13 7.06 -2.38 15.81
CA ARG A 13 8.16 -2.24 14.86
C ARG A 13 8.92 -3.55 14.63
N LEU A 14 9.17 -4.31 15.69
CA LEU A 14 9.76 -5.65 15.59
C LEU A 14 8.85 -6.59 14.78
N GLY A 15 7.53 -6.56 15.04
CA GLY A 15 6.56 -7.37 14.30
C GLY A 15 6.63 -7.08 12.79
N GLY A 16 6.64 -5.80 12.40
CA GLY A 16 6.81 -5.39 11.01
C GLY A 16 8.16 -5.85 10.41
N ALA A 17 9.26 -5.73 11.16
CA ALA A 17 10.57 -6.19 10.70
C ALA A 17 10.63 -7.72 10.52
N LEU A 18 9.98 -8.50 11.38
CA LEU A 18 9.90 -9.96 11.26
C LEU A 18 9.08 -10.38 10.03
N LEU A 19 8.01 -9.65 9.70
CA LEU A 19 7.26 -9.87 8.45
C LEU A 19 8.17 -9.70 7.22
N GLU A 20 8.99 -8.64 7.19
CA GLU A 20 9.92 -8.39 6.10
C GLU A 20 11.09 -9.38 6.07
N GLY A 21 11.56 -9.82 7.24
CA GLY A 21 12.72 -10.70 7.43
C GLY A 21 12.45 -12.19 7.22
N GLY A 22 11.22 -12.60 6.89
CA GLY A 22 10.88 -14.00 6.64
C GLY A 22 10.46 -14.81 7.88
N GLU A 23 10.24 -14.15 9.02
CA GLU A 23 9.68 -14.76 10.24
C GLU A 23 8.19 -14.41 10.37
N GLN A 24 7.39 -14.66 9.32
CA GLN A 24 6.08 -14.02 9.19
C GLN A 24 5.06 -14.47 10.24
N GLU A 25 5.05 -15.75 10.63
CA GLU A 25 4.14 -16.24 11.68
C GLU A 25 4.39 -15.53 13.01
N ARG A 26 5.67 -15.36 13.37
CA ARG A 26 6.10 -14.67 14.58
C ARG A 26 5.81 -13.17 14.50
N GLY A 27 6.06 -12.56 13.34
CA GLY A 27 5.74 -11.16 13.09
C GLY A 27 4.25 -10.88 13.23
N GLU A 28 3.41 -11.72 12.61
CA GLU A 28 1.95 -11.62 12.72
C GLU A 28 1.47 -11.77 14.16
N ALA A 29 1.93 -12.80 14.88
CA ALA A 29 1.56 -13.02 16.27
C ALA A 29 1.87 -11.80 17.15
N LEU A 30 3.06 -11.22 16.99
CA LEU A 30 3.47 -10.04 17.76
C LEU A 30 2.64 -8.80 17.44
N LEU A 31 2.26 -8.60 16.17
CA LEU A 31 1.40 -7.49 15.77
C LEU A 31 -0.02 -7.66 16.33
N ARG A 32 -0.56 -8.89 16.32
CA ARG A 32 -1.86 -9.20 16.93
C ARG A 32 -1.86 -8.94 18.43
N GLU A 33 -0.81 -9.36 19.13
CA GLU A 33 -0.65 -9.02 20.55
C GLU A 33 -0.70 -7.51 20.79
N VAL A 34 -0.09 -6.70 19.91
CA VAL A 34 -0.14 -5.23 20.05
C VAL A 34 -1.54 -4.68 19.79
N THR A 35 -2.26 -5.21 18.80
CA THR A 35 -3.62 -4.73 18.48
C THR A 35 -4.69 -5.20 19.45
N ASP A 36 -4.49 -6.35 20.08
CA ASP A 36 -5.45 -6.94 21.04
C ASP A 36 -5.23 -6.38 22.46
N ASN A 37 -4.08 -5.78 22.74
CA ASN A 37 -3.81 -5.14 24.03
C ASN A 37 -4.53 -3.78 24.14
N GLU A 38 -5.68 -3.77 24.81
CA GLU A 38 -6.52 -2.59 25.14
C GLU A 38 -5.90 -1.65 26.20
N ALA A 39 -4.59 -1.70 26.47
CA ALA A 39 -4.00 -0.96 27.56
C ALA A 39 -3.99 0.57 27.31
N GLY A 40 -5.12 1.20 27.64
CA GLY A 40 -5.31 2.59 28.06
C GLY A 40 -4.67 3.68 27.21
N SER A 41 -5.50 4.37 26.43
CA SER A 41 -5.25 5.66 25.76
C SER A 41 -4.14 5.68 24.70
N THR A 42 -4.55 5.94 23.45
CA THR A 42 -3.73 6.62 22.44
C THR A 42 -2.31 6.05 22.25
N ASN A 43 -2.21 4.72 22.10
CA ASN A 43 -0.93 4.10 21.83
C ASN A 43 -0.58 4.23 20.34
N GLU A 44 0.39 5.08 20.01
CA GLU A 44 0.93 5.26 18.64
C GLU A 44 1.39 3.94 17.99
N ALA A 45 1.58 2.86 18.78
CA ALA A 45 1.91 1.53 18.28
C ALA A 45 0.76 0.84 17.53
N GLN A 46 -0.49 1.04 17.95
CA GLN A 46 -1.63 0.32 17.39
C GLN A 46 -1.91 0.67 15.92
N PRO A 47 -1.88 1.95 15.50
CA PRO A 47 -2.05 2.32 14.09
C PRO A 47 -1.05 1.65 13.16
N PHE A 48 0.22 1.66 13.55
CA PHE A 48 1.27 0.99 12.78
C PHE A 48 1.05 -0.52 12.75
N ALA A 49 0.73 -1.13 13.90
CA ALA A 49 0.52 -2.58 13.98
C ALA A 49 -0.65 -3.05 13.09
N ARG A 50 -1.77 -2.32 13.10
CA ARG A 50 -2.91 -2.60 12.22
C ARG A 50 -2.54 -2.43 10.75
N LEU A 51 -1.87 -1.36 10.35
CA LEU A 51 -1.44 -1.17 8.95
C LEU A 51 -0.48 -2.27 8.47
N ALA A 52 0.47 -2.70 9.31
CA ALA A 52 1.36 -3.81 9.01
C ALA A 52 0.59 -5.13 8.84
N LEU A 53 -0.37 -5.42 9.73
CA LEU A 53 -1.25 -6.58 9.61
C LEU A 53 -2.08 -6.52 8.32
N VAL A 54 -2.68 -5.37 8.00
CA VAL A 54 -3.46 -5.18 6.77
C VAL A 54 -2.65 -5.54 5.53
N GLY A 55 -1.41 -5.05 5.46
CA GLY A 55 -0.49 -5.36 4.36
C GLY A 55 -0.21 -6.85 4.22
N TRP A 56 0.09 -7.51 5.34
CA TRP A 56 0.39 -8.95 5.39
C TRP A 56 -0.82 -9.85 5.11
N LEU A 57 -1.96 -9.54 5.72
CA LEU A 57 -3.23 -10.23 5.51
C LEU A 57 -3.66 -10.13 4.04
N GLY A 58 -3.54 -8.94 3.45
CA GLY A 58 -3.78 -8.74 2.01
C GLY A 58 -2.84 -9.59 1.15
N ALA A 59 -1.54 -9.59 1.43
CA ALA A 59 -0.54 -10.36 0.68
C ALA A 59 -0.74 -11.89 0.78
N THR A 60 -1.40 -12.37 1.82
CA THR A 60 -1.71 -13.79 2.05
C THR A 60 -3.13 -14.18 1.64
N GLY A 61 -3.87 -13.29 0.96
CA GLY A 61 -5.23 -13.55 0.49
C GLY A 61 -6.31 -13.48 1.57
N ARG A 62 -5.97 -13.13 2.82
CA ARG A 62 -6.90 -12.96 3.95
C ARG A 62 -7.55 -11.57 3.92
N VAL A 63 -8.08 -11.18 2.75
CA VAL A 63 -8.52 -9.80 2.49
C VAL A 63 -9.72 -9.39 3.36
N ALA A 64 -10.64 -10.31 3.65
CA ALA A 64 -11.77 -10.04 4.53
C ALA A 64 -11.32 -9.63 5.95
N GLU A 65 -10.29 -10.30 6.47
CA GLU A 65 -9.69 -9.98 7.76
C GLU A 65 -8.92 -8.66 7.71
N ALA A 66 -8.18 -8.42 6.62
CA ALA A 66 -7.49 -7.15 6.40
C ALA A 66 -8.47 -5.95 6.40
N ARG A 67 -9.64 -6.13 5.78
CA ARG A 67 -10.69 -5.09 5.78
C ARG A 67 -11.17 -4.77 7.18
N GLU A 68 -11.37 -5.79 8.00
CA GLU A 68 -11.82 -5.60 9.38
C GLU A 68 -10.79 -4.81 10.19
N GLN A 69 -9.50 -5.08 10.01
CA GLN A 69 -8.44 -4.29 10.64
C GLN A 69 -8.46 -2.80 10.22
N LEU A 70 -8.76 -2.50 8.95
CA LEU A 70 -8.93 -1.11 8.49
C LEU A 70 -10.19 -0.45 9.04
N ARG A 71 -11.30 -1.19 9.14
CA ARG A 71 -12.55 -0.69 9.73
C ARG A 71 -12.32 -0.26 11.18
N ILE A 72 -11.71 -1.14 11.98
CA ILE A 72 -11.36 -0.85 13.37
C ILE A 72 -10.40 0.33 13.44
N LEU A 73 -9.38 0.38 12.57
CA LEU A 73 -8.44 1.50 12.52
C LEU A 73 -9.16 2.85 12.27
N ARG A 74 -10.13 2.89 11.36
CA ARG A 74 -10.95 4.10 11.09
C ARG A 74 -11.83 4.51 12.27
N GLU A 75 -12.42 3.54 12.97
CA GLU A 75 -13.33 3.80 14.09
C GLU A 75 -12.60 4.23 15.36
N GLU A 76 -11.44 3.63 15.65
CA GLU A 76 -10.68 3.89 16.88
C GLU A 76 -9.76 5.13 16.75
N PHE A 77 -9.31 5.46 15.53
CA PHE A 77 -8.35 6.53 15.29
C PHE A 77 -8.96 7.69 14.49
N VAL A 78 -10.04 8.28 15.02
CA VAL A 78 -10.71 9.46 14.46
C VAL A 78 -9.85 10.75 14.58
N LEU A 79 -8.75 10.73 15.35
CA LEU A 79 -8.06 11.94 15.81
C LEU A 79 -6.71 12.29 15.16
N SER A 80 -6.11 11.47 14.31
CA SER A 80 -4.87 11.90 13.65
C SER A 80 -5.18 12.75 12.42
N HIS A 81 -5.36 14.06 12.61
CA HIS A 81 -5.40 15.09 11.56
C HIS A 81 -4.09 15.19 10.75
N PHE A 82 -3.31 14.12 10.69
CA PHE A 82 -2.02 14.07 10.02
C PHE A 82 -2.22 13.53 8.61
N VAL A 83 -2.04 14.41 7.63
CA VAL A 83 -2.27 14.17 6.20
C VAL A 83 -1.60 12.88 5.70
N VAL A 84 -0.39 12.58 6.19
CA VAL A 84 0.38 11.37 5.85
C VAL A 84 -0.33 10.10 6.29
N PHE A 85 -0.96 10.12 7.47
CA PHE A 85 -1.63 8.94 8.01
C PHE A 85 -2.92 8.62 7.25
N GLU A 86 -3.68 9.65 6.88
CA GLU A 86 -4.83 9.50 5.97
C GLU A 86 -4.41 8.91 4.61
N ALA A 87 -3.25 9.32 4.09
CA ALA A 87 -2.70 8.78 2.85
C ALA A 87 -2.44 7.27 2.97
N PHE A 88 -1.81 6.82 4.07
CA PHE A 88 -1.57 5.39 4.33
C PHE A 88 -2.86 4.57 4.40
N ILE A 89 -3.89 5.08 5.07
CA ILE A 89 -5.17 4.38 5.15
C ILE A 89 -5.82 4.30 3.76
N LEU A 90 -5.87 5.41 3.01
CA LEU A 90 -6.45 5.43 1.67
C LEU A 90 -5.72 4.47 0.72
N GLY A 91 -4.39 4.43 0.75
CA GLY A 91 -3.59 3.51 -0.05
C GLY A 91 -3.84 2.04 0.31
N ALA A 92 -3.98 1.72 1.60
CA ALA A 92 -4.32 0.38 2.05
C ALA A 92 -5.75 -0.03 1.63
N GLU A 93 -6.74 0.85 1.81
CA GLU A 93 -8.13 0.64 1.39
C GLU A 93 -8.22 0.43 -0.13
N ALA A 94 -7.51 1.26 -0.92
CA ALA A 94 -7.45 1.13 -2.37
C ALA A 94 -6.88 -0.22 -2.80
N ARG A 95 -5.76 -0.62 -2.20
CA ARG A 95 -5.13 -1.91 -2.51
C ARG A 95 -6.06 -3.08 -2.18
N LEU A 96 -6.70 -3.09 -1.01
CA LEU A 96 -7.64 -4.17 -0.68
C LEU A 96 -8.84 -4.19 -1.63
N ALA A 97 -9.38 -3.04 -2.02
CA ALA A 97 -10.45 -2.96 -3.01
C ALA A 97 -10.01 -3.58 -4.34
N ALA A 98 -8.81 -3.24 -4.83
CA ALA A 98 -8.27 -3.82 -6.05
C ALA A 98 -8.10 -5.34 -5.93
N LEU A 99 -7.54 -5.85 -4.82
CA LEU A 99 -7.38 -7.30 -4.59
C LEU A 99 -8.71 -8.07 -4.62
N GLU A 100 -9.83 -7.41 -4.35
CA GLU A 100 -11.18 -7.98 -4.39
C GLU A 100 -11.91 -7.78 -5.73
N GLY A 101 -11.22 -7.21 -6.73
CA GLY A 101 -11.81 -6.89 -8.04
C GLY A 101 -12.73 -5.68 -8.00
N ARG A 102 -12.71 -4.88 -6.93
CA ARG A 102 -13.43 -3.59 -6.84
C ARG A 102 -12.54 -2.48 -7.39
N ASP A 103 -12.12 -2.62 -8.64
CA ASP A 103 -11.04 -1.82 -9.23
C ASP A 103 -11.42 -0.34 -9.41
N GLU A 104 -12.67 -0.01 -9.76
CA GLU A 104 -13.12 1.39 -9.83
C GLU A 104 -13.07 2.09 -8.47
N GLU A 105 -13.48 1.39 -7.41
CA GLU A 105 -13.40 1.90 -6.04
C GLU A 105 -11.94 2.08 -5.60
N ALA A 106 -11.05 1.17 -6.02
CA ALA A 106 -9.63 1.31 -5.78
C ALA A 106 -9.04 2.53 -6.48
N LEU A 107 -9.44 2.81 -7.73
CA LEU A 107 -9.03 4.01 -8.47
C LEU A 107 -9.50 5.29 -7.79
N ASP A 108 -10.74 5.37 -7.32
CA ASP A 108 -11.23 6.53 -6.57
C ASP A 108 -10.37 6.80 -5.32
N LYS A 109 -10.12 5.76 -4.53
CA LYS A 109 -9.32 5.89 -3.30
C LYS A 109 -7.87 6.24 -3.56
N ILE A 110 -7.25 5.63 -4.58
CA ILE A 110 -5.82 5.85 -4.83
C ILE A 110 -5.55 7.23 -5.43
N ARG A 111 -6.48 7.80 -6.21
CA ARG A 111 -6.39 9.21 -6.67
C ARG A 111 -6.31 10.16 -5.48
N ARG A 112 -7.22 9.97 -4.50
CA ARG A 112 -7.20 10.73 -3.25
C ARG A 112 -5.92 10.49 -2.45
N ALA A 113 -5.39 9.28 -2.44
CA ALA A 113 -4.14 8.97 -1.76
C ALA A 113 -2.93 9.66 -2.41
N LEU A 114 -2.88 9.71 -3.75
CA LEU A 114 -1.85 10.44 -4.51
C LEU A 114 -1.88 11.93 -4.18
N ASP A 115 -3.08 12.55 -4.15
CA ASP A 115 -3.23 13.96 -3.74
C ASP A 115 -2.65 14.21 -2.33
N ARG A 116 -2.81 13.25 -1.39
CA ARG A 116 -2.24 13.34 -0.05
C ARG A 116 -0.75 13.03 0.00
N ALA A 117 -0.24 12.19 -0.89
CA ALA A 117 1.18 11.89 -1.02
C ALA A 117 1.97 13.11 -1.54
N ASP A 118 1.31 14.00 -2.29
CA ASP A 118 1.88 15.24 -2.78
C ASP A 118 2.02 16.36 -1.76
N ASP A 119 1.40 16.21 -0.58
CA ASP A 119 1.59 17.17 0.51
C ASP A 119 3.08 17.26 0.90
N PRO A 120 3.63 18.47 1.16
CA PRO A 120 5.03 18.66 1.52
C PRO A 120 5.51 17.81 2.70
N ILE A 121 4.64 17.56 3.70
CA ILE A 121 4.96 16.73 4.86
C ILE A 121 5.03 15.26 4.45
N SER A 122 4.10 14.79 3.61
CA SER A 122 4.12 13.42 3.06
C SER A 122 5.41 13.17 2.28
N ARG A 123 5.80 14.09 1.40
CA ARG A 123 7.05 13.99 0.62
C ARG A 123 8.30 13.97 1.51
N ALA A 124 8.29 14.70 2.62
CA ALA A 124 9.41 14.74 3.55
C ALA A 124 9.52 13.48 4.42
N VAL A 125 8.40 12.92 4.87
CA VAL A 125 8.36 11.80 5.85
C VAL A 125 8.31 10.44 5.17
N ALA A 126 7.72 10.35 3.98
CA ALA A 126 7.54 9.11 3.24
C ALA A 126 7.77 9.36 1.73
N PRO A 127 9.02 9.66 1.31
CA PRO A 127 9.34 10.04 -0.07
C PRO A 127 8.98 8.97 -1.10
N GLN A 128 8.93 7.70 -0.70
CA GLN A 128 8.50 6.58 -1.55
C GLN A 128 6.99 6.52 -1.80
N MET A 129 6.18 7.18 -0.96
CA MET A 129 4.74 7.00 -0.89
C MET A 129 4.03 7.20 -2.24
N HIS A 130 4.41 8.25 -2.97
CA HIS A 130 3.82 8.54 -4.28
C HIS A 130 4.04 7.39 -5.28
N ALA A 131 5.27 6.89 -5.38
CA ALA A 131 5.62 5.73 -6.21
C ALA A 131 4.86 4.47 -5.76
N SER A 132 4.81 4.17 -4.46
CA SER A 132 4.05 3.03 -3.94
C SER A 132 2.56 3.11 -4.29
N TYR A 133 1.96 4.32 -4.32
CA TYR A 133 0.56 4.51 -4.69
C TYR A 133 0.31 4.44 -6.20
N LEU A 134 1.27 4.85 -7.04
CA LEU A 134 1.22 4.56 -8.47
C LEU A 134 1.18 3.04 -8.72
N ALA A 135 1.97 2.24 -8.00
CA ALA A 135 1.91 0.78 -8.12
C ALA A 135 0.55 0.18 -7.70
N VAL A 136 -0.10 0.75 -6.68
CA VAL A 136 -1.49 0.37 -6.33
C VAL A 136 -2.49 0.82 -7.39
N GLY A 137 -2.29 2.01 -7.98
CA GLY A 137 -3.08 2.48 -9.12
C GLY A 137 -2.94 1.57 -10.33
N ALA A 138 -1.72 1.11 -10.64
CA ALA A 138 -1.46 0.10 -11.65
C ALA A 138 -2.23 -1.21 -11.38
N LEU A 139 -2.28 -1.65 -10.13
CA LEU A 139 -3.03 -2.86 -9.76
C LEU A 139 -4.52 -2.73 -10.10
N ALA A 140 -5.12 -1.58 -9.78
CA ALA A 140 -6.51 -1.29 -10.10
C ALA A 140 -6.74 -1.13 -11.62
N LEU A 141 -5.88 -0.38 -12.31
CA LEU A 141 -5.93 -0.21 -13.78
C LEU A 141 -5.87 -1.56 -14.53
N ALA A 142 -5.13 -2.53 -13.99
CA ALA A 142 -5.03 -3.84 -14.62
C ALA A 142 -6.34 -4.65 -14.56
N GLY A 143 -7.25 -4.31 -13.66
CA GLY A 143 -8.53 -4.99 -13.47
C GLY A 143 -9.76 -4.24 -14.01
N VAL A 144 -9.72 -2.90 -14.06
CA VAL A 144 -10.86 -2.05 -14.49
C VAL A 144 -11.36 -2.37 -15.90
N ASP A 145 -12.68 -2.24 -16.10
CA ASP A 145 -13.38 -2.53 -17.35
C ASP A 145 -13.05 -3.91 -17.93
N GLY A 146 -12.85 -4.86 -17.02
CA GLY A 146 -12.31 -6.17 -17.35
C GLY A 146 -11.01 -6.02 -18.12
N GLY A 147 -10.00 -5.38 -17.53
CA GLY A 147 -8.61 -5.25 -17.99
C GLY A 147 -8.40 -4.54 -19.33
N SER A 148 -9.29 -3.65 -19.76
CA SER A 148 -9.11 -2.87 -21.00
C SER A 148 -7.91 -1.92 -20.92
N ARG A 149 -7.56 -1.48 -19.70
CA ARG A 149 -6.50 -0.52 -19.39
C ARG A 149 -5.18 -1.16 -18.97
N VAL A 150 -4.99 -2.43 -19.29
CA VAL A 150 -3.84 -3.21 -18.85
C VAL A 150 -2.49 -2.66 -19.33
N ARG A 151 -2.43 -2.03 -20.51
CA ARG A 151 -1.19 -1.38 -20.98
C ARG A 151 -0.85 -0.15 -20.14
N ASP A 152 -1.84 0.67 -19.79
CA ASP A 152 -1.65 1.82 -18.91
C ASP A 152 -1.28 1.40 -17.49
N ALA A 153 -1.81 0.27 -17.01
CA ALA A 153 -1.38 -0.32 -15.74
C ALA A 153 0.13 -0.61 -15.73
N VAL A 154 0.64 -1.21 -16.81
CA VAL A 154 2.08 -1.55 -16.91
C VAL A 154 2.95 -0.30 -17.07
N ARG A 155 2.48 0.72 -17.81
CA ARG A 155 3.14 2.04 -17.86
C ARG A 155 3.17 2.72 -16.50
N CYS A 156 2.07 2.67 -15.76
CA CYS A 156 1.97 3.21 -14.41
C CYS A 156 2.93 2.47 -13.44
N LEU A 157 3.06 1.15 -13.56
CA LEU A 157 4.03 0.37 -12.78
C LEU A 157 5.48 0.75 -13.13
N GLY A 158 5.80 0.92 -14.42
CA GLY A 158 7.14 1.37 -14.85
C GLY A 158 7.49 2.76 -14.31
N ALA A 159 6.52 3.68 -14.29
CA ALA A 159 6.70 5.00 -13.67
C ALA A 159 6.90 4.90 -12.16
N ALA A 160 6.13 4.05 -11.47
CA ALA A 160 6.31 3.79 -10.05
C ALA A 160 7.74 3.35 -9.74
N ASP A 161 8.29 2.42 -10.52
CA ASP A 161 9.65 1.90 -10.34
C ASP A 161 10.72 2.97 -10.55
N ALA A 162 10.56 3.82 -11.57
CA ALA A 162 11.50 4.87 -11.90
C ALA A 162 11.48 6.04 -10.90
N LEU A 163 10.35 6.26 -10.23
CA LEU A 163 10.16 7.36 -9.27
C LEU A 163 10.54 7.01 -7.83
N LEU A 164 10.96 5.77 -7.57
CA LEU A 164 11.41 5.37 -6.23
C LEU A 164 12.69 6.12 -5.83
N PRO A 165 12.81 6.55 -4.55
CA PRO A 165 14.03 7.15 -4.05
C PRO A 165 15.25 6.23 -4.20
N GLU A 166 16.42 6.81 -4.42
CA GLU A 166 17.67 6.06 -4.46
C GLU A 166 17.89 5.27 -3.16
N GLY A 167 18.23 3.99 -3.28
CA GLY A 167 18.41 3.10 -2.13
C GLY A 167 17.11 2.58 -1.51
N HIS A 168 15.93 2.85 -2.09
CA HIS A 168 14.68 2.26 -1.64
C HIS A 168 14.72 0.73 -1.71
N VAL A 169 14.33 0.08 -0.62
CA VAL A 169 14.20 -1.37 -0.55
C VAL A 169 12.72 -1.70 -0.51
N SER A 170 12.23 -2.41 -1.54
CA SER A 170 10.82 -2.77 -1.63
C SER A 170 10.37 -3.62 -0.45
N THR A 171 9.29 -3.21 0.19
CA THR A 171 8.58 -3.94 1.25
C THR A 171 7.86 -5.17 0.70
N LEU A 172 7.46 -6.09 1.57
CA LEU A 172 6.66 -7.27 1.24
C LEU A 172 5.38 -6.87 0.52
N VAL A 173 4.72 -5.82 0.99
CA VAL A 173 3.48 -5.30 0.40
C VAL A 173 3.73 -4.82 -1.02
N GLU A 174 4.78 -4.02 -1.25
CA GLU A 174 5.16 -3.53 -2.57
C GLU A 174 5.50 -4.68 -3.53
N ARG A 175 6.35 -5.62 -3.11
CA ARG A 175 6.69 -6.80 -3.92
C ARG A 175 5.45 -7.57 -4.34
N HIS A 176 4.53 -7.80 -3.39
CA HIS A 176 3.25 -8.45 -3.71
C HIS A 176 2.38 -7.60 -4.63
N THR A 177 2.33 -6.27 -4.47
CA THR A 177 1.61 -5.39 -5.43
C THR A 177 2.13 -5.59 -6.84
N HIS A 178 3.45 -5.57 -7.04
CA HIS A 178 4.05 -5.75 -8.37
C HIS A 178 3.73 -7.12 -8.94
N GLU A 179 3.81 -8.16 -8.12
CA GLU A 179 3.44 -9.52 -8.53
C GLU A 179 1.99 -9.58 -9.00
N GLN A 180 1.05 -8.99 -8.26
CA GLN A 180 -0.37 -8.97 -8.65
C GLN A 180 -0.62 -8.16 -9.92
N VAL A 181 0.05 -7.02 -10.10
CA VAL A 181 0.00 -6.25 -11.36
C VAL A 181 0.50 -7.12 -12.51
N ARG A 182 1.65 -7.78 -12.34
CA ARG A 182 2.25 -8.65 -13.36
C ARG A 182 1.35 -9.82 -13.72
N ILE A 183 0.75 -10.49 -12.74
CA ILE A 183 -0.21 -11.60 -12.96
C ILE A 183 -1.39 -11.11 -13.79
N ARG A 184 -2.02 -9.98 -13.41
CA ARG A 184 -3.14 -9.40 -14.17
C ARG A 184 -2.71 -9.00 -15.57
N ALA A 185 -1.54 -8.39 -15.71
CA ALA A 185 -1.04 -7.92 -16.98
C ALA A 185 -0.75 -9.06 -17.97
N LEU A 186 -0.03 -10.10 -17.52
CA LEU A 186 0.35 -11.23 -18.37
C LEU A 186 -0.82 -12.18 -18.67
N SER A 187 -1.97 -12.01 -18.01
CA SER A 187 -3.21 -12.67 -18.44
C SER A 187 -3.76 -12.13 -19.77
N ARG A 188 -3.25 -10.97 -20.24
CA ARG A 188 -3.75 -10.22 -21.41
C ARG A 188 -2.67 -9.75 -22.36
N LEU A 189 -1.47 -9.53 -21.85
CA LEU A 189 -0.32 -9.08 -22.60
C LEU A 189 0.69 -10.22 -22.77
N THR A 190 1.45 -10.16 -23.86
CA THR A 190 2.67 -10.96 -23.98
C THR A 190 3.77 -10.37 -23.09
N GLU A 191 4.79 -11.17 -22.78
CA GLU A 191 5.96 -10.68 -22.04
C GLU A 191 6.61 -9.49 -22.76
N ALA A 192 6.76 -9.54 -24.08
CA ALA A 192 7.35 -8.44 -24.86
C ALA A 192 6.54 -7.14 -24.74
N ALA A 193 5.20 -7.22 -24.83
CA ALA A 193 4.33 -6.06 -24.66
C ALA A 193 4.36 -5.51 -23.22
N PHE A 194 4.52 -6.39 -22.23
CA PHE A 194 4.74 -5.97 -20.83
C PHE A 194 6.04 -5.17 -20.70
N GLN A 195 7.17 -5.70 -21.21
CA GLN A 195 8.48 -5.05 -21.10
C GLN A 195 8.51 -3.70 -21.84
N GLU A 196 7.90 -3.63 -23.03
CA GLU A 196 7.79 -2.38 -23.79
C GLU A 196 6.99 -1.32 -23.01
N ALA A 197 5.78 -1.67 -22.54
CA ALA A 197 4.94 -0.74 -21.79
C ALA A 197 5.58 -0.31 -20.47
N HIS A 198 6.32 -1.20 -19.80
CA HIS A 198 7.01 -0.89 -18.55
C HIS A 198 8.16 0.10 -18.80
N ALA A 199 8.96 -0.13 -19.84
CA ALA A 199 10.02 0.79 -20.26
C ALA A 199 9.46 2.17 -20.69
N GLU A 200 8.34 2.21 -21.42
CA GLU A 200 7.63 3.45 -21.72
C GLU A 200 7.20 4.20 -20.45
N GLY A 201 6.71 3.45 -19.46
CA GLY A 201 6.33 3.96 -18.15
C GLY A 201 7.45 4.65 -17.39
N GLY A 202 8.66 4.07 -17.43
CA GLY A 202 9.83 4.62 -16.75
C GLY A 202 10.31 5.98 -17.29
N GLY A 203 9.82 6.40 -18.45
CA GLY A 203 10.07 7.72 -19.02
C GLY A 203 9.05 8.80 -18.65
N LEU A 204 7.99 8.46 -17.92
CA LEU A 204 6.92 9.40 -17.56
C LEU A 204 7.31 10.28 -16.37
N SER A 205 6.88 11.54 -16.42
CA SER A 205 6.87 12.42 -15.26
C SER A 205 5.84 11.95 -14.20
N PRO A 206 5.98 12.38 -12.93
CA PRO A 206 4.99 12.10 -11.90
C PRO A 206 3.56 12.48 -12.30
N GLU A 207 3.39 13.64 -12.96
CA GLU A 207 2.09 14.15 -13.39
C GLU A 207 1.49 13.30 -14.51
N GLU A 208 2.30 12.89 -15.50
CA GLU A 208 1.85 11.99 -16.57
C GLU A 208 1.47 10.61 -16.03
N ALA A 209 2.23 10.09 -15.07
CA ALA A 209 1.93 8.82 -14.41
C ALA A 209 0.63 8.89 -13.61
N ALA A 210 0.42 9.97 -12.83
CA ALA A 210 -0.83 10.19 -12.09
C ALA A 210 -2.04 10.34 -13.03
N ALA A 211 -1.86 10.97 -14.21
CA ALA A 211 -2.91 11.10 -15.21
C ALA A 211 -3.40 9.75 -15.75
N LEU A 212 -2.53 8.72 -15.83
CA LEU A 212 -2.96 7.36 -16.18
C LEU A 212 -3.98 6.81 -15.17
N VAL A 213 -3.82 7.12 -13.89
CA VAL A 213 -4.78 6.69 -12.85
C VAL A 213 -6.05 7.55 -12.89
N GLY A 214 -5.93 8.83 -13.26
CA GLY A 214 -7.02 9.81 -13.29
C GLY A 214 -8.03 9.65 -14.43
N GLN A 215 -7.64 9.02 -15.54
CA GLN A 215 -8.51 8.76 -16.70
C GLN A 215 -9.62 7.74 -16.41
#